data_AF-A0A938NFK7-F1
#
_entry.id   AF-A0A938NFK7-F1
#
_cell.length_a   1.000
_cell.length_b   1.000
_cell.length_c   1.000
_cell.angle_alpha   90.00
_cell.angle_beta   90.00
_cell.angle_gamma   90.00
#
_symmetry.space_group_name_H-M   'P 1'
#
loop_
_entity.id
_entity.type
_entity.pdbx_description
1 polymer ?
#
loop_
_entity_poly.entity_id
_entity_poly.type
_entity_poly.pdbx_seq_one_letter_code
_entity_poly.pdbx_strand_id
1 'polypeptide(L)'
;MPEAYLFDIPFYWREEDKFNREYDRDLANHLAAFEKQTGYPLTDNLRMSLTDGFWRRYIAPWRFNQVVGWVRLDKLGSQLRGESWFMNAKRAGRQVSKKQFSLHGKAFELHVWPEQTSQEIFAAIVEDLRRFEKGSSCRIFLDLECLESLGPFVDWRQLMDSRIGA
;
A
#
# COMPACT_ATOMS: atom_id res chain seq x y z
N MET A 1 25.43 2.53 -14.63
CA MET A 1 25.56 1.75 -13.39
C MET A 1 24.32 0.89 -13.27
N PRO A 2 24.41 -0.36 -12.77
CA PRO A 2 23.23 -1.20 -12.59
C PRO A 2 22.29 -0.54 -11.59
N GLU A 3 21.00 -0.62 -11.89
CA GLU A 3 19.93 -0.24 -10.98
C GLU A 3 19.83 -1.29 -9.89
N ALA A 4 19.68 -0.83 -8.64
CA ALA A 4 19.64 -1.70 -7.48
C ALA A 4 18.33 -1.52 -6.72
N TYR A 5 17.51 -2.57 -6.72
CA TYR A 5 16.26 -2.63 -6.00
C TYR A 5 16.47 -2.53 -4.49
N LEU A 6 15.65 -1.69 -3.83
CA LEU A 6 15.61 -1.56 -2.38
C LEU A 6 14.36 -2.23 -1.81
N PHE A 7 13.18 -1.65 -2.06
CA PHE A 7 11.90 -2.20 -1.61
C PHE A 7 10.71 -1.56 -2.35
N ASP A 8 9.54 -2.19 -2.22
CA ASP A 8 8.28 -1.71 -2.77
C ASP A 8 7.38 -1.13 -1.65
N ILE A 9 6.72 0.01 -1.91
CA ILE A 9 5.79 0.69 -1.00
C ILE A 9 4.38 0.55 -1.57
N PRO A 10 3.45 -0.17 -0.91
CA PRO A 10 2.11 -0.34 -1.44
C PRO A 10 1.27 0.94 -1.30
N PHE A 11 0.32 1.12 -2.21
CA PHE A 11 -0.74 2.11 -2.05
C PHE A 11 -2.12 1.57 -2.40
N TYR A 12 -3.13 2.27 -1.89
CA TYR A 12 -4.53 1.86 -1.85
C TYR A 12 -5.43 2.97 -2.41
N TRP A 13 -6.60 2.61 -2.96
CA TRP A 13 -7.62 3.60 -3.35
C TRP A 13 -8.38 4.20 -2.16
N ARG A 14 -8.34 3.53 -1.00
CA ARG A 14 -9.06 3.93 0.21
C ARG A 14 -8.16 3.76 1.41
N GLU A 15 -8.32 4.66 2.36
CA GLU A 15 -7.75 4.61 3.71
C GLU A 15 -8.31 3.44 4.52
N GLU A 16 -7.46 2.85 5.37
CA GLU A 16 -7.80 1.69 6.20
C GLU A 16 -9.00 1.95 7.12
N ASP A 17 -9.01 3.08 7.83
CA ASP A 17 -10.10 3.46 8.74
C ASP A 17 -11.45 3.61 8.04
N LYS A 18 -11.45 4.03 6.77
CA LYS A 18 -12.68 4.11 5.98
C LYS A 18 -13.15 2.73 5.57
N PHE A 19 -12.23 1.87 5.13
CA PHE A 19 -12.54 0.48 4.81
C PHE A 19 -13.13 -0.25 6.02
N ASN A 20 -12.51 -0.13 7.20
CA ASN A 20 -12.97 -0.80 8.42
C ASN A 20 -14.36 -0.31 8.86
N ARG A 21 -14.62 1.00 8.81
CA ARG A 21 -15.95 1.56 9.10
C ARG A 21 -17.04 1.08 8.13
N GLU A 22 -16.70 0.98 6.85
CA GLU A 22 -17.61 0.43 5.84
C GLU A 22 -17.89 -1.06 6.08
N TYR A 23 -16.84 -1.82 6.39
CA TYR A 23 -16.95 -3.23 6.75
C TYR A 23 -17.90 -3.44 7.94
N ASP A 24 -17.69 -2.72 9.04
CA ASP A 24 -18.50 -2.85 10.26
C ASP A 24 -19.97 -2.53 9.99
N ARG A 25 -20.23 -1.45 9.26
CA ARG A 25 -21.58 -1.05 8.85
C ARG A 25 -22.23 -2.12 7.97
N ASP A 26 -21.52 -2.61 6.97
CA ASP A 26 -22.07 -3.57 6.01
C ASP A 26 -22.30 -4.94 6.66
N LEU A 27 -21.43 -5.36 7.60
CA LEU A 27 -21.61 -6.54 8.43
C LEU A 27 -22.85 -6.39 9.33
N ALA A 28 -23.01 -5.26 10.02
CA ALA A 28 -24.18 -4.99 10.85
C ALA A 28 -25.48 -5.09 10.04
N ASN A 29 -25.50 -4.50 8.84
CA ASN A 29 -26.63 -4.60 7.92
C ASN A 29 -26.88 -6.04 7.46
N HIS A 30 -25.82 -6.81 7.17
CA HIS A 30 -25.92 -8.21 6.76
C HIS A 30 -26.56 -9.08 7.86
N LEU A 31 -26.10 -8.90 9.11
CA LEU A 31 -26.64 -9.61 10.27
C LEU A 31 -28.10 -9.24 10.54
N ALA A 32 -28.42 -7.94 10.54
CA ALA A 32 -29.80 -7.46 10.74
C ALA A 32 -30.76 -7.97 9.65
N ALA A 33 -30.31 -8.01 8.38
CA ALA A 33 -31.10 -8.54 7.29
C ALA A 33 -31.36 -10.04 7.43
N PHE A 34 -30.36 -10.81 7.88
CA PHE A 34 -30.50 -12.24 8.14
C PHE A 34 -31.51 -12.52 9.25
N GLU A 35 -31.45 -11.80 10.37
CA GLU A 35 -32.39 -11.93 11.49
C GLU A 35 -33.82 -11.60 11.04
N LYS A 36 -34.00 -10.51 10.29
CA LYS A 36 -35.30 -10.12 9.74
C LYS A 36 -35.87 -11.17 8.76
N GLN A 37 -35.02 -11.76 7.92
CA GLN A 37 -35.47 -12.72 6.90
C GLN A 37 -35.81 -14.09 7.49
N THR A 38 -35.06 -14.52 8.50
CA THR A 38 -35.22 -15.86 9.09
C THR A 38 -36.18 -15.86 10.28
N GLY A 39 -36.36 -14.72 10.95
CA GLY A 39 -37.19 -14.59 12.15
C GLY A 39 -36.57 -15.23 13.40
N TYR A 40 -35.34 -15.73 13.30
CA TYR A 40 -34.63 -16.35 14.42
C TYR A 40 -33.61 -15.38 15.00
N PRO A 41 -33.54 -15.27 16.35
CA PRO A 41 -32.51 -14.48 16.99
C PRO A 41 -31.12 -15.05 16.69
N LEU A 42 -30.17 -14.14 16.44
CA LEU A 42 -28.78 -14.51 16.18
C LEU A 42 -28.10 -15.03 17.44
N THR A 43 -27.98 -16.36 17.58
CA THR A 43 -27.10 -16.97 18.58
C THR A 43 -25.64 -16.59 18.31
N ASP A 44 -24.80 -16.61 19.34
CA ASP A 44 -23.38 -16.22 19.22
C ASP A 44 -22.63 -17.05 18.17
N ASN A 45 -22.85 -18.38 18.17
CA ASN A 45 -22.23 -19.28 17.20
C ASN A 45 -22.65 -18.97 15.75
N LEU A 46 -23.93 -18.64 15.54
CA LEU A 46 -24.44 -18.29 14.22
C LEU A 46 -23.87 -16.93 13.77
N ARG A 47 -23.81 -15.95 14.67
CA ARG A 47 -23.20 -14.65 14.42
C ARG A 47 -21.73 -14.79 14.03
N MET A 48 -20.97 -15.60 14.74
CA MET A 48 -19.55 -15.86 14.42
C MET A 48 -19.40 -16.47 13.02
N SER A 49 -20.20 -17.50 12.72
CA SER A 49 -20.17 -18.17 11.41
C SER A 49 -20.54 -17.23 10.26
N LEU A 50 -21.59 -16.42 10.44
CA LEU A 50 -21.99 -15.40 9.45
C LEU A 50 -20.92 -14.33 9.27
N THR A 51 -20.28 -13.90 10.37
CA THR A 51 -19.21 -12.90 10.33
C THR A 51 -17.99 -13.42 9.58
N ASP A 52 -17.50 -14.64 9.87
CA ASP A 52 -16.39 -15.25 9.13
C ASP A 52 -16.74 -15.47 7.65
N GLY A 53 -17.96 -15.95 7.38
CA GLY A 53 -18.47 -16.10 6.02
C GLY A 53 -18.58 -14.78 5.26
N PHE A 54 -18.88 -13.69 5.95
CA PHE A 54 -18.92 -12.33 5.39
C PHE A 54 -17.51 -11.79 5.16
N TRP A 55 -16.60 -11.91 6.13
CA TRP A 55 -15.19 -11.50 6.04
C TRP A 55 -14.50 -12.05 4.79
N ARG A 56 -14.65 -13.37 4.55
CA ARG A 56 -14.08 -14.05 3.38
C ARG A 56 -14.63 -13.51 2.04
N ARG A 57 -15.88 -13.04 2.02
CA ARG A 57 -16.53 -12.46 0.83
C ARG A 57 -16.24 -10.97 0.65
N TYR A 58 -15.99 -10.25 1.73
CA TYR A 58 -15.75 -8.81 1.74
C TYR A 58 -14.37 -8.42 1.18
N ILE A 59 -13.52 -9.40 0.86
CA ILE A 59 -12.17 -9.20 0.31
C ILE A 59 -11.28 -8.46 1.32
N ALA A 60 -11.47 -8.79 2.60
CA ALA A 60 -10.62 -8.36 3.70
C ALA A 60 -9.43 -9.34 3.87
N PRO A 61 -8.32 -8.96 4.54
CA PRO A 61 -8.06 -7.67 5.17
C PRO A 61 -7.63 -6.58 4.17
N TRP A 62 -7.81 -5.32 4.58
CA TRP A 62 -7.45 -4.14 3.78
C TRP A 62 -6.00 -4.18 3.26
N ARG A 63 -5.06 -4.38 4.19
CA ARG A 63 -3.61 -4.33 3.96
C ARG A 63 -3.08 -5.21 2.82
N PHE A 64 -3.72 -6.35 2.56
CA PHE A 64 -3.24 -7.28 1.54
C PHE A 64 -4.14 -7.33 0.31
N ASN A 65 -5.45 -7.23 0.50
CA ASN A 65 -6.42 -7.48 -0.57
C ASN A 65 -6.91 -6.22 -1.27
N GLN A 66 -6.60 -5.02 -0.73
CA GLN A 66 -7.01 -3.74 -1.30
C GLN A 66 -5.88 -2.95 -1.96
N VAL A 67 -4.66 -3.52 -2.03
CA VAL A 67 -3.52 -2.90 -2.72
C VAL A 67 -3.83 -2.73 -4.20
N VAL A 68 -3.52 -1.54 -4.73
CA VAL A 68 -3.83 -1.18 -6.13
C VAL A 68 -2.61 -0.75 -6.92
N GLY A 69 -1.46 -0.67 -6.27
CA GLY A 69 -0.19 -0.38 -6.87
C GLY A 69 0.93 -0.30 -5.86
N TRP A 70 2.13 -0.04 -6.36
CA TRP A 70 3.33 0.13 -5.57
C TRP A 70 4.16 1.29 -6.10
N VAL A 71 4.88 1.94 -5.19
CA VAL A 71 6.07 2.73 -5.54
C VAL A 71 7.27 1.85 -5.29
N ARG A 72 7.94 1.40 -6.35
CA ARG A 72 9.22 0.71 -6.26
C ARG A 72 10.31 1.73 -6.00
N LEU A 73 11.13 1.51 -4.99
CA LEU A 73 12.30 2.33 -4.70
C LEU A 73 13.56 1.61 -5.17
N ASP A 74 14.26 2.25 -6.10
CA ASP A 74 15.52 1.79 -6.65
C ASP A 74 16.62 2.83 -6.42
N LYS A 75 17.85 2.33 -6.30
CA LYS A 75 19.07 3.13 -6.35
C LYS A 75 19.65 3.10 -7.76
N LEU A 76 19.97 4.28 -8.30
CA LEU A 76 20.65 4.44 -9.59
C LEU A 76 21.83 5.41 -9.45
N GLY A 77 23.03 4.86 -9.25
CA GLY A 77 24.23 5.69 -9.01
C GLY A 77 24.07 6.53 -7.74
N SER A 78 24.08 7.86 -7.90
CA SER A 78 23.84 8.82 -6.80
C SER A 78 22.36 9.24 -6.66
N GLN A 79 21.45 8.60 -7.39
CA GLN A 79 20.02 8.89 -7.32
C GLN A 79 19.25 7.78 -6.59
N LEU A 80 18.18 8.19 -5.92
CA LEU A 80 17.07 7.33 -5.52
C LEU A 80 15.88 7.61 -6.43
N ARG A 81 15.27 6.56 -6.98
CA ARG A 81 14.13 6.68 -7.89
C ARG A 81 12.95 5.92 -7.33
N GLY A 82 11.80 6.60 -7.26
CA GLY A 82 10.52 5.97 -7.04
C GLY A 82 9.82 5.72 -8.37
N GLU A 83 9.58 4.47 -8.75
CA GLU A 83 8.76 4.11 -9.91
C GLU A 83 7.36 3.69 -9.47
N SER A 84 6.34 4.27 -10.08
CA SER A 84 4.95 3.99 -9.74
C SER A 84 4.37 2.93 -10.68
N TRP A 85 3.84 1.87 -10.09
CA TRP A 85 3.23 0.74 -10.78
C TRP A 85 1.76 0.65 -10.38
N PHE A 86 0.85 0.76 -11.34
CA PHE A 86 -0.59 0.78 -11.09
C PHE A 86 -1.26 -0.45 -11.68
N MET A 87 -2.24 -0.99 -10.95
CA MET A 87 -3.16 -1.96 -11.52
C MET A 87 -4.17 -1.24 -12.41
N ASN A 88 -4.39 -1.75 -13.62
CA ASN A 88 -5.48 -1.30 -14.49
C ASN A 88 -6.89 -1.73 -14.01
N ALA A 89 -7.07 -1.97 -12.72
CA ALA A 89 -8.31 -2.39 -12.11
C ALA A 89 -8.49 -1.79 -10.73
N LYS A 90 -9.75 -1.56 -10.34
CA LYS A 90 -10.08 -1.03 -9.00
C LYS A 90 -9.82 -2.02 -7.87
N ARG A 91 -9.64 -3.32 -8.18
CA ARG A 91 -9.47 -4.41 -7.21
C ARG A 91 -8.69 -5.56 -7.82
N ALA A 92 -7.74 -6.13 -7.09
CA ALA A 92 -7.12 -7.40 -7.43
C ALA A 92 -8.16 -8.51 -7.21
N GLY A 93 -8.34 -9.41 -8.16
CA GLY A 93 -9.25 -10.55 -8.00
C GLY A 93 -8.75 -11.71 -8.83
N ARG A 94 -9.34 -12.90 -8.63
CA ARG A 94 -8.80 -14.17 -9.13
C ARG A 94 -8.52 -14.22 -10.64
N GLN A 95 -9.24 -13.44 -11.45
CA GLN A 95 -8.96 -13.29 -12.88
C GLN A 95 -7.94 -12.17 -13.11
N VAL A 96 -6.66 -12.54 -13.05
CA VAL A 96 -5.51 -11.62 -13.21
C VAL A 96 -5.28 -11.25 -14.68
N SER A 97 -5.77 -12.03 -15.64
CA SER A 97 -5.56 -11.79 -17.08
C SER A 97 -6.08 -10.43 -17.57
N LYS A 98 -7.03 -9.81 -16.85
CA LYS A 98 -7.56 -8.46 -17.12
C LYS A 98 -7.09 -7.41 -16.11
N LYS A 99 -6.22 -7.78 -15.17
CA LYS A 99 -5.79 -6.98 -14.01
C LYS A 99 -4.28 -7.00 -13.94
N GLN A 100 -3.67 -6.18 -14.76
CA GLN A 100 -2.22 -6.11 -14.93
C GLN A 100 -1.69 -4.86 -14.25
N PHE A 101 -0.51 -5.00 -13.66
CA PHE A 101 0.27 -3.85 -13.22
C PHE A 101 1.12 -3.35 -14.38
N SER A 102 1.15 -2.05 -14.57
CA SER A 102 1.98 -1.40 -15.57
C SER A 102 2.68 -0.20 -14.95
N LEU A 103 3.91 0.06 -15.41
CA LEU A 103 4.65 1.27 -15.08
C LEU A 103 3.84 2.49 -15.53
N HIS A 104 3.52 3.36 -14.58
CA HIS A 104 2.78 4.60 -14.81
C HIS A 104 3.71 5.82 -14.85
N GLY A 105 4.98 5.63 -14.48
CA GLY A 105 6.02 6.65 -14.52
C GLY A 105 6.72 6.82 -13.17
N LYS A 106 7.50 7.89 -13.04
CA LYS A 106 8.24 8.19 -11.81
C LYS A 106 7.31 8.82 -10.77
N ALA A 107 7.28 8.24 -9.57
CA ALA A 107 6.75 8.91 -8.39
C ALA A 107 7.67 10.07 -7.98
N PHE A 108 8.99 9.84 -7.99
CA PHE A 108 10.00 10.86 -7.76
C PHE A 108 11.38 10.43 -8.29
N GLU A 109 12.29 11.38 -8.38
CA GLU A 109 13.72 11.15 -8.61
C GLU A 109 14.52 12.12 -7.73
N LEU A 110 15.23 11.56 -6.76
CA LEU A 110 15.97 12.30 -5.75
C LEU A 110 17.47 12.14 -6.01
N HIS A 111 18.15 13.25 -6.30
CA HIS A 111 19.60 13.28 -6.29
C HIS A 111 20.11 13.34 -4.86
N VAL A 112 21.05 12.45 -4.54
CA VAL A 112 21.67 12.41 -3.23
C VAL A 112 23.11 12.90 -3.30
N TRP A 113 23.38 13.99 -2.60
CA TRP A 113 24.69 14.64 -2.55
C TRP A 113 25.57 14.05 -1.45
N PRO A 114 26.91 14.05 -1.61
CA PRO A 114 27.84 13.43 -0.66
C PRO A 114 27.68 13.90 0.79
N GLU A 115 27.38 15.19 0.99
CA GLU A 115 27.24 15.85 2.29
C GLU A 115 25.95 15.53 3.04
N GLN A 116 24.96 14.93 2.38
CA GLN A 116 23.68 14.62 3.01
C GLN A 116 23.81 13.44 3.98
N THR A 117 23.28 13.64 5.18
CA THR A 117 23.15 12.62 6.22
C THR A 117 22.04 11.63 5.91
N SER A 118 22.10 10.44 6.54
CA SER A 118 21.04 9.42 6.39
C SER A 118 19.67 9.95 6.80
N GLN A 119 19.60 10.83 7.80
CA GLN A 119 18.35 11.47 8.23
C GLN A 119 17.80 12.44 7.17
N GLU A 120 18.65 13.25 6.53
CA GLU A 120 18.23 14.18 5.48
C GLU A 120 17.72 13.44 4.24
N ILE A 121 18.41 12.35 3.86
CA ILE A 121 18.00 11.50 2.73
C ILE A 121 16.64 10.87 3.02
N PHE A 122 16.49 10.28 4.21
CA PHE A 122 15.23 9.69 4.66
C PHE A 122 14.09 10.71 4.63
N ALA A 123 14.31 11.90 5.19
CA ALA A 123 13.31 12.97 5.21
C ALA A 123 12.90 13.38 3.79
N ALA A 124 13.85 13.49 2.87
CA ALA A 124 13.58 13.81 1.47
C ALA A 124 12.75 12.71 0.77
N ILE A 125 13.06 11.42 1.00
CA ILE A 125 12.27 10.30 0.47
C ILE A 125 10.81 10.39 0.94
N VAL A 126 10.61 10.58 2.25
CA VAL A 126 9.26 10.69 2.82
C VAL A 126 8.52 11.91 2.27
N GLU A 127 9.20 13.05 2.17
CA GLU A 127 8.60 14.27 1.60
C GLU A 127 8.15 14.06 0.15
N ASP A 128 8.99 13.50 -0.70
CA ASP A 128 8.67 13.27 -2.11
C ASP A 128 7.56 12.22 -2.28
N LEU A 129 7.52 11.17 -1.46
CA LEU A 129 6.40 10.22 -1.42
C LEU A 129 5.08 10.90 -1.03
N ARG A 130 5.10 11.76 0.00
CA ARG A 130 3.91 12.52 0.43
C ARG A 130 3.47 13.54 -0.64
N ARG A 131 4.42 14.12 -1.39
CA ARG A 131 4.11 14.97 -2.55
C ARG A 131 3.49 14.17 -3.68
N PHE A 132 4.01 12.98 -3.98
CA PHE A 132 3.44 12.07 -4.97
C PHE A 132 2.01 11.67 -4.62
N GLU A 133 1.75 11.28 -3.36
CA GLU A 133 0.39 10.93 -2.89
C GLU A 133 -0.60 12.08 -3.13
N LYS A 134 -0.21 13.31 -2.79
CA LYS A 134 -1.04 14.51 -2.96
C LYS A 134 -1.19 14.95 -4.42
N GLY A 135 -0.16 14.73 -5.24
CA GLY A 135 -0.09 15.16 -6.63
C GLY A 135 -0.66 14.16 -7.63
N SER A 136 -0.95 12.93 -7.20
CA SER A 136 -1.56 11.90 -8.05
C SER A 136 -2.90 12.37 -8.63
N SER A 137 -3.12 12.11 -9.92
CA SER A 137 -4.38 12.44 -10.62
C SER A 137 -5.60 11.72 -10.05
N CYS A 138 -5.36 10.63 -9.32
CA CYS A 138 -6.34 9.85 -8.61
C CYS A 138 -5.94 9.75 -7.14
N ARG A 139 -6.92 9.86 -6.25
CA ARG A 139 -6.67 9.81 -4.80
C ARG A 139 -6.16 8.42 -4.42
N ILE A 140 -4.91 8.36 -4.01
CA ILE A 140 -4.26 7.17 -3.46
C ILE A 140 -3.87 7.43 -2.00
N PHE A 141 -3.56 6.36 -1.28
CA PHE A 141 -3.04 6.38 0.08
C PHE A 141 -1.82 5.48 0.12
N LEU A 142 -0.63 6.03 0.35
CA LEU A 142 0.58 5.24 0.53
C LEU A 142 0.60 4.64 1.94
N ASP A 143 0.95 3.37 2.04
CA ASP A 143 1.30 2.76 3.31
C ASP A 143 2.79 2.95 3.54
N LEU A 144 3.08 4.00 4.31
CA LEU A 144 4.44 4.34 4.72
C LEU A 144 4.81 3.72 6.06
N GLU A 145 3.97 2.87 6.68
CA GLU A 145 4.18 2.37 8.04
C GLU A 145 5.56 1.70 8.18
N CYS A 146 5.90 0.82 7.24
CA CYS A 146 7.19 0.12 7.23
C CYS A 146 8.37 1.09 7.03
N LEU A 147 8.23 2.03 6.09
CA LEU A 147 9.27 3.03 5.80
C LEU A 147 9.49 3.96 6.99
N GLU A 148 8.42 4.46 7.61
CA GLU A 148 8.48 5.37 8.74
C GLU A 148 9.00 4.66 10.01
N SER A 149 8.72 3.37 10.17
CA SER A 149 9.18 2.58 11.32
C SER A 149 10.64 2.14 11.20
N LEU A 150 11.09 1.73 10.01
CA LEU A 150 12.43 1.17 9.82
C LEU A 150 13.42 2.18 9.21
N GLY A 151 12.93 3.08 8.36
CA GLY A 151 13.75 4.03 7.62
C GLY A 151 14.67 4.89 8.48
N PRO A 152 14.28 5.38 9.68
CA PRO A 152 15.19 6.11 10.56
C PRO A 152 16.42 5.31 11.03
N PHE A 153 16.34 3.97 10.98
CA PHE A 153 17.41 3.06 11.40
C PHE A 153 18.25 2.53 10.22
N VAL A 154 17.86 2.84 8.99
CA VAL A 154 18.61 2.47 7.78
C VAL A 154 19.73 3.49 7.57
N ASP A 155 20.96 3.01 7.38
CA ASP A 155 22.06 3.86 6.96
C ASP A 155 21.97 4.15 5.45
N TRP A 156 21.10 5.11 5.10
CA TRP A 156 20.88 5.55 3.72
C TRP A 156 22.15 6.06 3.07
N ARG A 157 23.07 6.66 3.83
CA ARG A 157 24.35 7.13 3.31
C ARG A 157 25.22 5.98 2.85
N GLN A 158 25.44 5.01 3.74
CA GLN A 158 26.18 3.81 3.38
C GLN A 158 25.51 3.06 2.21
N LEU A 159 24.18 3.01 2.18
CA LEU A 159 23.41 2.42 1.09
C LEU A 159 23.71 3.13 -0.25
N MET A 160 23.78 4.46 -0.26
CA MET A 160 24.12 5.25 -1.45
C MET A 160 25.59 5.14 -1.87
N ASP A 161 26.50 4.89 -0.95
CA ASP A 161 27.93 4.71 -1.27
C ASP A 161 28.25 3.27 -1.73
N SER A 162 27.47 2.29 -1.26
CA SER A 162 27.70 0.88 -1.53
C SER A 162 27.43 0.49 -2.99
N ARG A 163 28.18 -0.46 -3.54
CA ARG A 163 27.81 -1.09 -4.81
C ARG A 163 26.75 -2.15 -4.53
N ILE A 164 25.48 -1.75 -4.53
CA ILE A 164 24.37 -2.70 -4.48
C ILE A 164 24.14 -3.16 -5.92
N GLY A 165 24.29 -4.46 -6.17
CA GLY A 165 24.20 -5.05 -7.50
C GLY A 165 25.03 -6.33 -7.56
N ALA A 166 24.37 -7.43 -7.92
CA ALA A 166 24.97 -8.75 -8.12
C ALA A 166 26.05 -8.73 -9.22
#